data_AF-A0A935IYH3-F1
#
_entry.id   AF-A0A935IYH3-F1
#
_cell.length_a   1.000
_cell.length_b   1.000
_cell.length_c   1.000
_cell.angle_alpha   90.00
_cell.angle_beta   90.00
_cell.angle_gamma   90.00
#
_symmetry.space_group_name_H-M   'P 1'
#
loop_
_entity.id
_entity.type
_entity.pdbx_description
1 polymer ?
#
loop_
_entity_poly.entity_id
_entity_poly.type
_entity_poly.pdbx_seq_one_letter_code
_entity_poly.pdbx_strand_id
1 'polypeptide(L)'
;MQPESFSPQEAEQPVTSLIQEAKPSRRNLTTIILTVFLVIFLAAAAGLGYWAYTLNSSLIATQQQLAEVQSDYAKLQSGNENLTTELAQVKTDLEESSKDLTNTQTKLEKMQDENLKLKVKIEAASKKLQILYAFSTVSVPTDILAIDTMIKATEDRQLLERWNDFYSTPSASASVEFILNLITATQTSLK
;
A
#
# COMPACT_ATOMS: atom_id res chain seq x y z
N MET A 1 114.11 -54.97 13.02
CA MET A 1 114.61 -53.59 13.13
C MET A 1 114.46 -53.14 14.58
N GLN A 2 115.47 -52.44 15.10
CA GLN A 2 115.54 -51.83 16.43
C GLN A 2 114.52 -50.66 16.60
N PRO A 3 114.37 -50.05 17.80
CA PRO A 3 114.27 -50.65 19.15
C PRO A 3 113.27 -49.89 20.10
N GLU A 4 113.20 -50.33 21.38
CA GLU A 4 113.04 -49.51 22.63
C GLU A 4 111.79 -48.59 22.81
N SER A 5 111.23 -48.36 24.01
CA SER A 5 111.55 -48.65 25.42
C SER A 5 110.23 -48.73 26.27
N PHE A 6 110.12 -48.81 27.61
CA PHE A 6 111.09 -48.80 28.73
C PHE A 6 110.51 -49.54 29.97
N SER A 7 111.25 -50.52 30.51
CA SER A 7 111.40 -50.97 31.92
C SER A 7 110.26 -51.35 32.90
N PRO A 8 110.53 -52.28 33.85
CA PRO A 8 109.63 -52.71 34.93
C PRO A 8 110.08 -52.28 36.36
N GLN A 9 109.18 -52.31 37.34
CA GLN A 9 109.31 -53.08 38.61
C GLN A 9 108.16 -52.80 39.60
N GLU A 10 107.48 -53.86 40.02
CA GLU A 10 107.35 -54.30 41.42
C GLU A 10 107.31 -53.24 42.55
N ALA A 11 106.12 -52.99 43.11
CA ALA A 11 105.93 -52.68 44.53
C ALA A 11 104.47 -52.89 45.02
N GLU A 12 104.32 -53.80 45.98
CA GLU A 12 103.44 -53.72 47.15
C GLU A 12 101.89 -53.72 47.05
N GLN A 13 101.30 -54.02 48.21
CA GLN A 13 99.89 -54.38 48.44
C GLN A 13 99.07 -53.16 48.98
N PRO A 14 98.01 -53.31 49.83
CA PRO A 14 96.63 -53.43 49.34
C PRO A 14 95.69 -52.38 49.99
N VAL A 15 94.77 -51.75 49.24
CA VAL A 15 93.74 -50.93 49.90
C VAL A 15 92.33 -51.05 49.31
N THR A 16 91.44 -51.50 50.17
CA THR A 16 89.97 -51.36 50.16
C THR A 16 89.50 -49.95 49.77
N SER A 17 88.52 -49.84 48.85
CA SER A 17 87.72 -48.61 48.72
C SER A 17 86.23 -48.91 48.55
N LEU A 18 85.54 -48.85 49.71
CA LEU A 18 84.16 -48.41 49.91
C LEU A 18 83.10 -48.71 48.83
N ILE A 19 82.17 -49.58 49.23
CA ILE A 19 80.74 -49.46 48.93
C ILE A 19 80.32 -47.98 49.04
N GLN A 20 79.81 -47.41 47.96
CA GLN A 20 79.06 -46.17 47.99
C GLN A 20 77.61 -46.47 47.56
N GLU A 21 76.83 -47.01 48.49
CA GLU A 21 75.38 -47.07 48.34
C GLU A 21 74.87 -45.66 48.04
N ALA A 22 74.08 -45.53 46.97
CA ALA A 22 73.38 -44.30 46.64
C ALA A 22 72.30 -44.03 47.69
N LYS A 23 72.72 -43.40 48.80
CA LYS A 23 71.90 -43.03 49.96
C LYS A 23 70.58 -42.42 49.49
N PRO A 24 69.42 -43.07 49.72
CA PRO A 24 68.17 -42.58 49.20
C PRO A 24 67.87 -41.21 49.81
N SER A 25 67.89 -40.19 48.95
CA SER A 25 67.60 -38.81 49.35
C SER A 25 66.22 -38.77 49.99
N ARG A 26 66.18 -38.56 51.31
CA ARG A 26 64.96 -38.19 52.05
C ARG A 26 64.47 -36.82 51.56
N ARG A 27 63.83 -36.81 50.39
CA ARG A 27 63.07 -35.67 49.88
C ARG A 27 62.06 -35.31 50.97
N ASN A 28 62.11 -34.09 51.48
CA ASN A 28 61.23 -33.64 52.55
C ASN A 28 59.77 -33.84 52.13
N LEU A 29 59.10 -34.79 52.80
CA LEU A 29 57.75 -35.21 52.49
C LEU A 29 56.75 -34.04 52.66
N THR A 30 57.06 -33.14 53.62
CA THR A 30 56.45 -31.81 53.79
C THR A 30 56.52 -30.94 52.53
N THR A 31 57.63 -30.92 51.81
CA THR A 31 57.80 -30.10 50.59
C THR A 31 56.98 -30.66 49.43
N ILE A 32 56.84 -31.99 49.34
CA ILE A 32 55.98 -32.66 48.35
C ILE A 32 54.50 -32.35 48.64
N ILE A 33 54.06 -32.49 49.89
CA ILE A 33 52.69 -32.14 50.30
C ILE A 33 52.39 -30.66 49.98
N LEU A 34 53.30 -29.74 50.33
CA LEU A 34 53.13 -28.31 50.07
C LEU A 34 52.99 -28.00 48.57
N THR A 35 53.79 -28.64 47.71
CA THR A 35 53.69 -28.45 46.25
C THR A 35 52.39 -29.01 45.68
N VAL A 36 51.93 -30.18 46.12
CA VAL A 36 50.62 -30.73 45.72
C VAL A 36 49.48 -29.81 46.15
N PHE A 37 49.52 -29.31 47.38
CA PHE A 37 48.50 -28.37 47.90
C PHE A 37 48.47 -27.06 47.11
N LEU A 38 49.64 -26.52 46.75
CA LEU A 38 49.77 -25.32 45.93
C LEU A 38 49.18 -25.52 44.52
N VAL A 39 49.43 -26.67 43.88
CA VAL A 39 48.89 -27.00 42.55
C VAL A 39 47.37 -27.16 42.60
N ILE A 40 46.82 -27.81 43.64
CA ILE A 40 45.36 -27.92 43.83
C ILE A 40 44.73 -26.53 44.04
N PHE A 41 45.38 -25.66 44.83
CA PHE A 41 44.90 -24.30 45.07
C PHE A 41 44.92 -23.44 43.80
N LEU A 42 45.98 -23.55 42.98
CA LEU A 42 46.07 -22.92 41.66
C LEU A 42 45.00 -23.44 40.69
N ALA A 43 44.74 -24.74 40.66
CA ALA A 43 43.68 -25.33 39.84
C ALA A 43 42.28 -24.86 40.27
N ALA A 44 42.01 -24.78 41.59
CA ALA A 44 40.77 -24.25 42.12
C ALA A 44 40.59 -22.76 41.79
N ALA A 45 41.64 -21.95 41.94
CA ALA A 45 41.63 -20.53 41.58
C ALA A 45 41.40 -20.32 40.08
N ALA A 46 42.04 -21.12 39.21
CA ALA A 46 41.83 -21.09 37.77
C ALA A 46 40.40 -21.50 37.37
N GLY A 47 39.84 -22.54 38.01
CA GLY A 47 38.45 -22.97 37.80
C GLY A 47 37.43 -21.90 38.18
N LEU A 48 37.62 -21.24 39.33
CA LEU A 48 36.79 -20.10 39.76
C LEU A 48 36.93 -18.89 38.83
N GLY A 49 38.15 -18.58 38.37
CA GLY A 49 38.40 -17.51 37.40
C GLY A 49 37.72 -17.77 36.06
N TYR A 50 37.78 -19.01 35.55
CA TYR A 50 37.04 -19.41 34.35
C TYR A 50 35.53 -19.29 34.54
N TRP A 51 34.98 -19.81 35.64
CA TRP A 51 33.54 -19.73 35.92
C TRP A 51 33.05 -18.28 36.01
N ALA A 52 33.77 -17.42 36.74
CA ALA A 52 33.48 -16.00 36.84
C ALA A 52 33.54 -15.29 35.48
N TYR A 53 34.52 -15.63 34.63
CA TYR A 53 34.61 -15.12 33.25
C TYR A 53 33.39 -15.56 32.41
N THR A 54 33.00 -16.83 32.46
CA THR A 54 31.83 -17.32 31.70
C THR A 54 30.51 -16.68 32.15
N LEU A 55 30.34 -16.45 33.45
CA LEU A 55 29.21 -15.72 34.00
C LEU A 55 29.19 -14.27 33.52
N ASN A 56 30.33 -13.59 33.55
CA ASN A 56 30.44 -12.21 33.08
C ASN A 56 30.12 -12.09 31.58
N SER A 57 30.61 -13.01 30.74
CA SER A 57 30.27 -13.02 29.31
C SER A 57 28.79 -13.31 29.06
N SER A 58 28.19 -14.22 29.83
CA SER A 58 26.74 -14.53 29.76
C SER A 58 25.88 -13.33 30.19
N LEU A 59 26.30 -12.62 31.25
CA LEU A 59 25.63 -11.42 31.74
C LEU A 59 25.66 -10.30 30.68
N ILE A 60 26.82 -10.07 30.06
CA ILE A 60 26.97 -9.08 28.98
C ILE A 60 26.09 -9.44 27.77
N ALA A 61 26.09 -10.71 27.34
CA ALA A 61 25.24 -11.17 26.24
C ALA A 61 23.74 -11.01 26.55
N THR A 62 23.33 -11.34 27.78
CA THR A 62 21.93 -11.17 28.22
C THR A 62 21.53 -9.70 28.30
N GLN A 63 22.43 -8.81 28.74
CA GLN A 63 22.18 -7.36 28.72
C GLN A 63 22.07 -6.79 27.31
N GLN A 64 22.89 -7.27 26.36
CA GLN A 64 22.76 -6.90 24.94
C GLN A 64 21.44 -7.37 24.34
N GLN A 65 21.04 -8.63 24.56
CA GLN A 65 19.75 -9.15 24.12
C GLN A 65 18.57 -8.39 24.74
N LEU A 66 18.65 -8.02 26.02
CA LEU A 66 17.61 -7.22 26.68
C LEU A 66 17.49 -5.82 26.06
N ALA A 67 18.62 -5.17 25.74
CA ALA A 67 18.63 -3.87 25.09
C ALA A 67 18.09 -3.93 23.64
N GLU A 68 18.39 -5.00 22.91
CA GLU A 68 17.86 -5.27 21.57
C GLU A 68 16.34 -5.48 21.61
N VAL A 69 15.85 -6.34 22.50
CA VAL A 69 14.40 -6.57 22.72
C VAL A 69 13.68 -5.29 23.15
N GLN A 70 14.28 -4.45 24.00
CA GLN A 70 13.73 -3.14 24.36
C GLN A 70 13.67 -2.19 23.16
N SER A 71 14.70 -2.18 22.30
CA SER A 71 14.71 -1.39 21.06
C SER A 71 13.62 -1.85 20.09
N ASP A 72 13.48 -3.15 19.89
CA ASP A 72 12.46 -3.71 18.99
C ASP A 72 11.04 -3.54 19.53
N TYR A 73 10.84 -3.64 20.85
CA TYR A 73 9.56 -3.31 21.46
C TYR A 73 9.18 -1.84 21.23
N ALA A 74 10.13 -0.90 21.38
CA ALA A 74 9.89 0.52 21.11
C ALA A 74 9.56 0.79 19.63
N LYS A 75 10.26 0.13 18.69
CA LYS A 75 9.93 0.18 17.25
C LYS A 75 8.53 -0.37 16.97
N LEU A 76 8.19 -1.51 17.57
CA LEU A 76 6.88 -2.17 17.38
C LEU A 76 5.74 -1.32 17.94
N GLN A 77 5.93 -0.69 19.10
CA GLN A 77 4.97 0.26 19.68
C GLN A 77 4.76 1.45 18.73
N SER A 78 5.84 2.09 18.28
CA SER A 78 5.76 3.23 17.35
C SER A 78 5.10 2.85 16.01
N GLY A 79 5.41 1.66 15.48
CA GLY A 79 4.75 1.13 14.27
C GLY A 79 3.25 0.87 14.47
N ASN A 80 2.85 0.36 15.64
CA ASN A 80 1.45 0.15 15.97
C ASN A 80 0.67 1.45 16.18
N GLU A 81 1.30 2.46 16.77
CA GLU A 81 0.75 3.83 16.88
C GLU A 81 0.55 4.43 15.48
N ASN A 82 1.56 4.34 14.59
CA ASN A 82 1.45 4.83 13.21
C ASN A 82 0.35 4.10 12.42
N LEU A 83 0.28 2.75 12.48
CA LEU A 83 -0.79 1.98 11.85
C LEU A 83 -2.18 2.35 12.38
N THR A 84 -2.30 2.73 13.66
CA THR A 84 -3.55 3.21 14.24
C THR A 84 -3.97 4.55 13.64
N THR A 85 -3.02 5.46 13.43
CA THR A 85 -3.24 6.75 12.75
C THR A 85 -3.60 6.56 11.27
N GLU A 86 -2.86 5.73 10.53
CA GLU A 86 -3.16 5.40 9.12
C GLU A 86 -4.56 4.78 8.96
N LEU A 87 -4.94 3.85 9.84
CA LEU A 87 -6.25 3.23 9.83
C LEU A 87 -7.38 4.23 10.14
N ALA A 88 -7.14 5.20 11.01
CA ALA A 88 -8.07 6.29 11.28
C ALA A 88 -8.24 7.19 10.03
N GLN A 89 -7.14 7.58 9.37
CA GLN A 89 -7.18 8.38 8.15
C GLN A 89 -7.93 7.66 7.02
N VAL A 90 -7.61 6.38 6.76
CA VAL A 90 -8.28 5.57 5.73
C VAL A 90 -9.80 5.45 5.97
N LYS A 91 -10.25 5.45 7.22
CA LYS A 91 -11.70 5.50 7.53
C LYS A 91 -12.32 6.84 7.15
N THR A 92 -11.67 7.96 7.49
CA THR A 92 -12.14 9.29 7.10
C THR A 92 -12.18 9.47 5.58
N ASP A 93 -11.13 9.04 4.88
CA ASP A 93 -11.06 9.10 3.41
C ASP A 93 -12.16 8.24 2.75
N LEU A 94 -12.47 7.08 3.34
CA LEU A 94 -13.54 6.20 2.87
C LEU A 94 -14.95 6.80 3.09
N GLU A 95 -15.17 7.45 4.22
CA GLU A 95 -16.42 8.17 4.52
C GLU A 95 -16.63 9.36 3.57
N GLU A 96 -15.58 10.14 3.30
CA GLU A 96 -15.61 11.24 2.33
C GLU A 96 -15.85 10.72 0.90
N SER A 97 -15.12 9.68 0.47
CA SER A 97 -15.30 9.07 -0.85
C SER A 97 -16.72 8.49 -1.04
N SER A 98 -17.34 7.94 0.01
CA SER A 98 -18.73 7.44 -0.02
C SER A 98 -19.75 8.57 -0.21
N LYS A 99 -19.52 9.70 0.47
CA LYS A 99 -20.34 10.91 0.31
C LYS A 99 -20.22 11.51 -1.09
N ASP A 100 -19.01 11.55 -1.65
CA ASP A 100 -18.78 12.07 -3.01
C ASP A 100 -19.33 11.14 -4.10
N LEU A 101 -19.28 9.82 -3.90
CA LEU A 101 -19.96 8.87 -4.77
C LEU A 101 -21.48 9.12 -4.78
N THR A 102 -22.09 9.29 -3.61
CA THR A 102 -23.53 9.59 -3.46
C THR A 102 -23.90 10.91 -4.16
N ASN A 103 -23.13 11.98 -3.91
CA ASN A 103 -23.31 13.27 -4.57
C ASN A 103 -23.20 13.17 -6.11
N THR A 104 -22.29 12.32 -6.59
CA THR A 104 -22.07 12.10 -8.03
C THR A 104 -23.23 11.34 -8.67
N GLN A 105 -23.78 10.32 -7.98
CA GLN A 105 -24.97 9.60 -8.42
C GLN A 105 -26.18 10.54 -8.53
N THR A 106 -26.48 11.35 -7.51
CA THR A 106 -27.60 12.31 -7.56
C THR A 106 -27.43 13.35 -8.68
N LYS A 107 -26.20 13.81 -8.95
CA LYS A 107 -25.91 14.70 -10.09
C LYS A 107 -26.17 13.99 -11.42
N LEU A 108 -25.75 12.73 -11.56
CA LEU A 108 -25.94 11.94 -12.77
C LEU A 108 -27.44 11.72 -13.07
N GLU A 109 -28.23 11.34 -12.08
CA GLU A 109 -29.70 11.19 -12.19
C GLU A 109 -30.35 12.50 -12.67
N LYS A 110 -30.00 13.63 -12.04
CA LYS A 110 -30.51 14.95 -12.45
C LYS A 110 -30.14 15.30 -13.90
N MET A 111 -28.92 14.99 -14.32
CA MET A 111 -28.47 15.21 -15.71
C MET A 111 -29.18 14.29 -16.71
N GLN A 112 -29.52 13.06 -16.34
CA GLN A 112 -30.33 12.16 -17.17
C GLN A 112 -31.76 12.71 -17.35
N ASP A 113 -32.39 13.16 -16.26
CA ASP A 113 -33.69 13.83 -16.27
C ASP A 113 -33.71 15.10 -17.15
N GLU A 114 -32.68 15.94 -17.03
CA GLU A 114 -32.51 17.14 -17.85
C GLU A 114 -32.30 16.78 -19.33
N ASN A 115 -31.55 15.71 -19.63
CA ASN A 115 -31.35 15.23 -21.00
C ASN A 115 -32.65 14.67 -21.62
N LEU A 116 -33.43 13.89 -20.87
CA LEU A 116 -34.75 13.40 -21.31
C LEU A 116 -35.71 14.56 -21.59
N LYS A 117 -35.77 15.57 -20.70
CA LYS A 117 -36.57 16.80 -20.93
C LYS A 117 -36.10 17.55 -22.17
N LEU A 118 -34.79 17.69 -22.38
CA LEU A 118 -34.24 18.34 -23.56
C LEU A 118 -34.53 17.57 -24.86
N LYS A 119 -34.48 16.24 -24.82
CA LYS A 119 -34.86 15.37 -25.95
C LYS A 119 -36.32 15.59 -26.36
N VAL A 120 -37.25 15.59 -25.39
CA VAL A 120 -38.67 15.87 -25.65
C VAL A 120 -38.88 17.27 -26.25
N LYS A 121 -38.18 18.29 -25.73
CA LYS A 121 -38.19 19.66 -26.28
C LYS A 121 -37.71 19.71 -27.73
N ILE A 122 -36.60 19.04 -28.04
CA ILE A 122 -36.04 18.95 -29.39
C ILE A 122 -36.98 18.20 -30.35
N GLU A 123 -37.59 17.10 -29.92
CA GLU A 123 -38.57 16.36 -30.73
C GLU A 123 -39.81 17.20 -31.04
N ALA A 124 -40.35 17.93 -30.06
CA ALA A 124 -41.48 18.84 -30.25
C ALA A 124 -41.13 20.00 -31.20
N ALA A 125 -39.95 20.61 -31.05
CA ALA A 125 -39.47 21.66 -31.95
C ALA A 125 -39.20 21.13 -33.37
N SER A 126 -38.65 19.92 -33.51
CA SER A 126 -38.40 19.27 -34.80
C SER A 126 -39.69 19.01 -35.58
N LYS A 127 -40.74 18.48 -34.92
CA LYS A 127 -42.07 18.33 -35.55
C LYS A 127 -42.60 19.68 -36.07
N LYS A 128 -42.48 20.75 -35.28
CA LYS A 128 -42.93 22.11 -35.65
C LYS A 128 -42.13 22.71 -36.81
N LEU A 129 -40.81 22.49 -36.85
CA LEU A 129 -39.96 22.88 -37.97
C LEU A 129 -40.29 22.11 -39.26
N GLN A 130 -40.62 20.81 -39.17
CA GLN A 130 -41.06 20.02 -40.32
C GLN A 130 -42.38 20.56 -40.90
N ILE A 131 -43.33 20.93 -40.04
CA ILE A 131 -44.60 21.58 -40.45
C ILE A 131 -44.32 22.92 -41.13
N LEU A 132 -43.42 23.75 -40.56
CA LEU A 132 -43.07 25.05 -41.13
C LEU A 132 -42.41 24.90 -42.51
N TYR A 133 -41.49 23.94 -42.64
CA TYR A 133 -40.86 23.61 -43.92
C TYR A 133 -41.91 23.16 -44.94
N ALA A 134 -42.73 22.17 -44.60
CA ALA A 134 -43.79 21.67 -45.48
C ALA A 134 -44.73 22.80 -45.93
N PHE A 135 -45.16 23.66 -45.01
CA PHE A 135 -46.00 24.84 -45.29
C PHE A 135 -45.33 25.82 -46.27
N SER A 136 -44.03 26.06 -46.11
CA SER A 136 -43.26 26.93 -47.02
C SER A 136 -43.06 26.36 -48.43
N THR A 137 -43.24 25.04 -48.60
CA THR A 137 -43.08 24.33 -49.88
C THR A 137 -44.40 23.95 -50.58
N VAL A 138 -45.55 24.28 -49.98
CA VAL A 138 -46.88 23.96 -50.54
C VAL A 138 -46.99 24.46 -51.97
N SER A 139 -47.21 23.52 -52.89
CA SER A 139 -47.36 23.78 -54.31
C SER A 139 -48.65 23.20 -54.88
N VAL A 140 -49.24 22.17 -54.23
CA VAL A 140 -50.48 21.52 -54.64
C VAL A 140 -51.43 21.25 -53.46
N PRO A 141 -52.75 21.13 -53.67
CA PRO A 141 -53.72 20.93 -52.58
C PRO A 141 -53.48 19.69 -51.70
N THR A 142 -52.82 18.66 -52.21
CA THR A 142 -52.45 17.46 -51.43
C THR A 142 -51.42 17.75 -50.34
N ASP A 143 -50.60 18.79 -50.48
CA ASP A 143 -49.59 19.16 -49.49
C ASP A 143 -50.24 19.67 -48.20
N ILE A 144 -51.39 20.36 -48.32
CA ILE A 144 -52.19 20.83 -47.19
C ILE A 144 -52.74 19.66 -46.35
N LEU A 145 -53.11 18.54 -46.98
CA LEU A 145 -53.56 17.33 -46.28
C LEU A 145 -52.41 16.62 -45.54
N ALA A 146 -51.19 16.68 -46.10
CA ALA A 146 -49.99 16.19 -45.41
C ALA A 146 -49.66 17.05 -44.18
N ILE A 147 -49.78 18.37 -44.30
CA ILE A 147 -49.59 19.33 -43.20
C ILE A 147 -50.64 19.13 -42.09
N ASP A 148 -51.91 18.97 -42.44
CA ASP A 148 -52.99 18.62 -41.48
C ASP A 148 -52.65 17.36 -40.67
N THR A 149 -52.15 16.32 -41.36
CA THR A 149 -51.72 15.06 -40.74
C THR A 149 -50.53 15.28 -39.79
N MET A 150 -49.52 16.05 -40.21
CA MET A 150 -48.36 16.38 -39.38
C MET A 150 -48.76 17.18 -38.12
N ILE A 151 -49.67 18.15 -38.25
CA ILE A 151 -50.16 18.98 -37.15
C ILE A 151 -50.92 18.13 -36.14
N LYS A 152 -51.83 17.26 -36.59
CA LYS A 152 -52.55 16.32 -35.71
C LYS A 152 -51.58 15.39 -34.96
N ALA A 153 -50.50 14.94 -35.61
CA ALA A 153 -49.45 14.13 -35.00
C ALA A 153 -48.50 14.90 -34.03
N THR A 154 -48.69 16.20 -33.83
CA THR A 154 -48.00 16.95 -32.75
C THR A 154 -48.67 16.82 -31.40
N GLU A 155 -49.99 16.52 -31.37
CA GLU A 155 -50.86 16.59 -30.18
C GLU A 155 -50.89 17.97 -29.48
N ASP A 156 -50.31 19.00 -30.10
CA ASP A 156 -50.29 20.37 -29.58
C ASP A 156 -51.66 21.03 -29.85
N ARG A 157 -52.47 21.14 -28.79
CA ARG A 157 -53.83 21.70 -28.86
C ARG A 157 -53.87 23.12 -29.41
N GLN A 158 -52.89 23.96 -29.05
CA GLN A 158 -52.85 25.35 -29.53
C GLN A 158 -52.53 25.38 -31.03
N LEU A 159 -51.57 24.57 -31.47
CA LEU A 159 -51.26 24.47 -32.89
C LEU A 159 -52.43 23.91 -33.71
N LEU A 160 -53.15 22.92 -33.17
CA LEU A 160 -54.34 22.34 -33.81
C LEU A 160 -55.51 23.33 -33.91
N GLU A 161 -55.74 24.14 -32.88
CA GLU A 161 -56.74 25.20 -32.88
C GLU A 161 -56.43 26.25 -33.95
N ARG A 162 -55.20 26.78 -33.98
CA ARG A 162 -54.73 27.73 -35.01
C ARG A 162 -54.77 27.16 -36.42
N TRP A 163 -54.52 25.86 -36.57
CA TRP A 163 -54.65 25.18 -37.86
C TRP A 163 -56.10 25.09 -38.33
N ASN A 164 -57.04 24.74 -37.43
CA ASN A 164 -58.46 24.67 -37.77
C ASN A 164 -59.03 26.05 -38.13
N ASP A 165 -58.62 27.11 -37.43
CA ASP A 165 -58.96 28.51 -37.77
C ASP A 165 -58.51 28.84 -39.21
N PHE A 166 -57.22 28.60 -39.51
CA PHE A 166 -56.62 28.81 -40.82
C PHE A 166 -57.32 27.99 -41.92
N TYR A 167 -57.55 26.69 -41.67
CA TYR A 167 -58.16 25.77 -42.63
C TYR A 167 -59.62 26.12 -42.94
N SER A 168 -60.34 26.69 -41.95
CA SER A 168 -61.73 27.12 -42.13
C SER A 168 -61.86 28.39 -42.96
N THR A 169 -60.88 29.31 -42.88
CA THR A 169 -60.90 30.60 -43.60
C THR A 169 -59.54 30.94 -44.22
N PRO A 170 -59.06 30.17 -45.21
CA PRO A 170 -57.72 30.34 -45.77
C PRO A 170 -57.58 31.69 -46.50
N SER A 171 -56.58 32.46 -46.09
CA SER A 171 -56.23 33.75 -46.69
C SER A 171 -54.74 34.04 -46.52
N ALA A 172 -54.18 34.95 -47.33
CA ALA A 172 -52.78 35.34 -47.22
C ALA A 172 -52.42 35.90 -45.82
N SER A 173 -53.34 36.64 -45.18
CA SER A 173 -53.16 37.13 -43.81
C SER A 173 -53.13 35.98 -42.81
N ALA A 174 -54.07 35.04 -42.91
CA ALA A 174 -54.13 33.87 -42.03
C ALA A 174 -52.90 32.95 -42.22
N SER A 175 -52.35 32.83 -43.44
CA SER A 175 -51.10 32.11 -43.69
C SER A 175 -49.91 32.73 -42.96
N VAL A 176 -49.76 34.06 -43.03
CA VAL A 176 -48.67 34.79 -42.33
C VAL A 176 -48.82 34.67 -40.83
N GLU A 177 -50.05 34.83 -40.30
CA GLU A 177 -50.34 34.67 -38.88
C GLU A 177 -50.06 33.24 -38.38
N PHE A 178 -50.44 32.21 -39.14
CA PHE A 178 -50.13 30.81 -38.82
C PHE A 178 -48.62 30.55 -38.78
N ILE A 179 -47.85 31.05 -39.76
CA ILE A 179 -46.38 30.94 -39.80
C ILE A 179 -45.75 31.60 -38.55
N LEU A 180 -46.15 32.82 -38.21
CA LEU A 180 -45.61 33.56 -37.06
C LEU A 180 -45.91 32.85 -35.73
N ASN A 181 -47.12 32.31 -35.59
CA ASN A 181 -47.49 31.49 -34.43
C ASN A 181 -46.66 30.20 -34.37
N LEU A 182 -46.44 29.52 -35.49
CA LEU A 182 -45.65 28.28 -35.55
C LEU A 182 -44.16 28.50 -35.22
N ILE A 183 -43.57 29.60 -35.71
CA ILE A 183 -42.21 30.01 -35.32
C ILE A 183 -42.14 30.27 -33.81
N THR A 184 -43.12 30.99 -33.26
CA THR A 184 -43.21 31.31 -31.82
C THR A 184 -43.38 30.04 -30.97
N ALA A 185 -44.24 29.11 -31.38
CA ALA A 185 -44.43 27.82 -30.73
C ALA A 185 -43.17 26.93 -30.79
N THR A 186 -42.41 27.00 -31.89
CA THR A 186 -41.12 26.32 -32.04
C THR A 186 -40.09 26.87 -31.05
N GLN A 187 -39.91 28.19 -31.01
CA GLN A 187 -39.00 28.86 -30.07
C GLN A 187 -39.40 28.57 -28.61
N THR A 188 -40.70 28.53 -28.32
CA THR A 188 -41.21 28.22 -26.98
C THR A 188 -40.93 26.76 -26.58
N SER A 189 -40.94 25.82 -27.53
CA SER A 189 -40.61 24.42 -27.27
C SER A 189 -39.13 24.20 -26.95
N LEU A 190 -38.25 25.14 -27.30
CA LEU A 190 -36.80 25.07 -27.04
C LEU A 190 -36.36 25.79 -25.75
N LYS A 191 -37.25 26.57 -25.11
CA LYS A 191 -37.01 27.21 -23.81
C LYS A 191 -37.31 26.24 -22.68
#